data_AF-A0A1C0U009-F1
#
_entry.id   AF-A0A1C0U009-F1
#
_cell.length_a   1.000
_cell.length_b   1.000
_cell.length_c   1.000
_cell.angle_alpha   90.00
_cell.angle_beta   90.00
_cell.angle_gamma   90.00
#
_symmetry.space_group_name_H-M   'P 1'
#
loop_
_entity.id
_entity.type
_entity.pdbx_description
1 polymer ?
#
loop_
_entity_poly.entity_id
_entity_poly.type
_entity_poly.pdbx_seq_one_letter_code
_entity_poly.pdbx_strand_id
1 'polypeptide(L)'
;MGQTGIAASAGVAGGISKVGAKGVKEKSGNTDKLPNGQQVNHFEESLHNLPPGERVAQVKQMAAQVISSNGMIKDNRLTKLNNRDVYKGKDGYLYALDTQHGRFEQVHPKTGKHQGEVDMGMRPIDNSIDKSGSHDLKVK
;
A
#
# COMPACT_ATOMS: atom_id res chain seq x y z
N MET A 1 1.97 60.98 24.83
CA MET A 1 2.98 61.18 23.76
C MET A 1 3.78 59.90 23.70
N GLY A 2 3.82 59.08 22.65
CA GLY A 2 3.34 59.22 21.28
C GLY A 2 2.68 57.92 20.77
N GLN A 3 1.94 58.10 19.68
CA GLN A 3 1.24 57.09 18.90
C GLN A 3 2.17 56.41 17.87
N THR A 4 1.57 55.42 17.19
CA THR A 4 1.89 54.83 15.87
C THR A 4 2.70 53.54 15.91
N GLY A 5 2.29 52.43 15.30
CA GLY A 5 1.08 52.14 14.53
C GLY A 5 1.13 50.71 13.95
N ILE A 6 -0.04 50.23 13.52
CA ILE A 6 -0.37 49.40 12.33
C ILE A 6 0.38 48.05 12.13
N ALA A 7 -0.22 46.91 11.75
CA ALA A 7 -1.46 46.66 11.04
C ALA A 7 -1.99 45.24 11.34
N ALA A 8 -3.30 45.11 11.52
CA ALA A 8 -4.02 43.86 11.37
C ALA A 8 -4.38 43.70 9.89
N SER A 9 -3.85 42.68 9.21
CA SER A 9 -4.28 42.33 7.86
C SER A 9 -5.49 41.39 7.95
N ALA A 10 -6.64 41.95 7.59
CA ALA A 10 -7.90 41.27 7.34
C ALA A 10 -7.78 40.21 6.24
N GLY A 11 -8.71 39.25 6.27
CA GLY A 11 -8.80 38.17 5.32
C GLY A 11 -9.07 38.61 3.88
N VAL A 12 -8.77 37.71 2.95
CA VAL A 12 -9.27 37.78 1.58
C VAL A 12 -10.01 36.49 1.29
N ALA A 13 -11.33 36.60 1.22
CA ALA A 13 -12.21 35.63 0.61
C ALA A 13 -12.29 35.94 -0.90
N GLY A 14 -12.14 34.90 -1.73
CA GLY A 14 -12.67 34.84 -3.09
C GLY A 14 -11.69 35.17 -4.22
N GLY A 15 -11.56 34.25 -5.18
CA GLY A 15 -11.01 34.59 -6.50
C GLY A 15 -10.35 33.46 -7.30
N ILE A 16 -11.18 32.55 -7.83
CA ILE A 16 -11.03 31.76 -9.06
C ILE A 16 -9.69 31.78 -9.83
N SER A 17 -9.17 30.58 -10.15
CA SER A 17 -8.58 30.30 -11.46
C SER A 17 -8.80 28.84 -11.85
N LYS A 18 -9.82 28.67 -12.68
CA LYS A 18 -10.09 27.47 -13.46
C LYS A 18 -9.14 27.51 -14.66
N VAL A 19 -8.05 26.74 -14.61
CA VAL A 19 -7.27 26.37 -15.80
C VAL A 19 -7.42 24.87 -15.97
N GLY A 20 -8.07 24.49 -17.07
CA GLY A 20 -8.35 23.11 -17.41
C GLY A 20 -7.08 22.33 -17.66
N ALA A 21 -6.86 21.29 -16.86
CA ALA A 21 -6.18 20.08 -17.32
C ALA A 21 -7.26 19.06 -17.67
N LYS A 22 -7.25 18.67 -18.94
CA LYS A 22 -8.06 17.59 -19.52
C LYS A 22 -8.01 16.37 -18.60
N GLY A 23 -9.17 15.73 -18.44
CA GLY A 23 -9.32 14.51 -17.65
C GLY A 23 -8.27 13.48 -18.00
N VAL A 24 -7.36 13.27 -17.06
CA VAL A 24 -6.70 11.99 -16.87
C VAL A 24 -7.41 11.42 -15.66
N LYS A 25 -8.14 10.32 -15.83
CA LYS A 25 -8.59 9.53 -14.68
C LYS A 25 -7.31 9.18 -13.92
N GLU A 26 -7.07 9.83 -12.78
CA GLU A 26 -6.05 9.35 -11.86
C GLU A 26 -6.45 7.91 -11.54
N LYS A 27 -5.63 6.96 -12.00
CA LYS A 27 -5.64 5.64 -11.39
C LYS A 27 -5.40 5.92 -9.92
N SER A 28 -6.39 5.60 -9.08
CA SER A 28 -6.38 5.77 -7.63
C SER A 28 -5.17 5.05 -7.03
N GLY A 29 -4.00 5.67 -7.12
CA GLY A 29 -2.73 5.20 -6.60
C GLY A 29 -2.51 5.90 -5.28
N ASN A 30 -2.26 5.12 -4.24
CA ASN A 30 -1.87 5.66 -2.96
C ASN A 30 -0.57 6.47 -3.10
N THR A 31 -0.56 7.71 -2.59
CA THR A 31 0.61 8.60 -2.56
C THR A 31 1.31 8.61 -1.20
N ASP A 32 0.88 7.75 -0.27
CA ASP A 32 1.53 7.60 1.03
C ASP A 32 3.00 7.21 0.88
N LYS A 33 3.80 7.71 1.82
CA LYS A 33 5.24 7.45 1.86
C LYS A 33 5.50 6.09 2.48
N LEU A 34 6.20 5.26 1.74
CA LEU A 34 6.78 4.01 2.21
C LEU A 34 7.95 4.28 3.18
N PRO A 35 8.41 3.26 3.94
CA PRO A 35 9.52 3.41 4.88
C PRO A 35 10.83 3.92 4.27
N ASN A 36 11.02 3.75 2.95
CA ASN A 36 12.17 4.29 2.21
C ASN A 36 11.97 5.74 1.74
N GLY A 37 10.82 6.37 2.03
CA GLY A 37 10.46 7.73 1.61
C GLY A 37 9.85 7.84 0.21
N GLN A 38 9.80 6.74 -0.55
CA GLN A 38 9.16 6.70 -1.88
C GLN A 38 7.63 6.62 -1.74
N GLN A 39 6.89 7.14 -2.72
CA GLN A 39 5.44 6.97 -2.75
C GLN A 39 5.06 5.58 -3.28
N VAL A 40 3.95 5.04 -2.79
CA VAL A 40 3.45 3.70 -3.19
C VAL A 40 3.22 3.60 -4.69
N ASN A 41 2.56 4.59 -5.31
CA ASN A 41 2.32 4.60 -6.76
C ASN A 41 3.60 4.49 -7.59
N HIS A 42 4.65 5.27 -7.26
CA HIS A 42 5.94 5.21 -7.92
C HIS A 42 6.63 3.86 -7.72
N PHE A 43 6.41 3.22 -6.56
CA PHE A 43 6.89 1.87 -6.32
C PHE A 43 6.21 0.86 -7.24
N GLU A 44 4.89 0.83 -7.30
CA GLU A 44 4.16 -0.09 -8.20
C GLU A 44 4.54 0.12 -9.68
N GLU A 45 4.66 1.38 -10.13
CA GLU A 45 5.09 1.72 -11.48
C GLU A 45 6.51 1.22 -11.77
N SER A 46 7.42 1.32 -10.80
CA SER A 46 8.80 0.84 -10.97
C SER A 46 8.89 -0.66 -11.21
N LEU A 47 7.95 -1.46 -10.66
CA LEU A 47 7.97 -2.92 -10.79
C LEU A 47 7.62 -3.43 -12.18
N HIS A 48 6.78 -2.70 -12.93
CA HIS A 48 6.32 -3.13 -14.25
C HIS A 48 7.45 -3.21 -15.27
N ASN A 49 8.47 -2.38 -15.13
CA ASN A 49 9.59 -2.29 -16.05
C ASN A 49 10.76 -3.22 -15.68
N LEU A 50 10.69 -3.91 -14.53
CA LEU A 50 11.76 -4.77 -14.04
C LEU A 50 11.62 -6.21 -14.54
N PRO A 51 12.76 -6.88 -14.83
CA PRO A 51 12.75 -8.31 -15.08
C PRO A 51 12.25 -9.08 -13.85
N PRO A 52 11.65 -10.27 -14.03
CA PRO A 52 10.96 -10.97 -12.93
C PRO A 52 11.81 -11.21 -11.68
N GLY A 53 13.10 -11.54 -11.84
CA GLY A 53 14.01 -11.77 -10.72
C GLY A 53 14.27 -10.52 -9.89
N GLU A 54 14.54 -9.39 -10.56
CA GLU A 54 14.76 -8.09 -9.89
C GLU A 54 13.49 -7.59 -9.23
N ARG A 55 12.34 -7.75 -9.89
CA ARG A 55 11.04 -7.40 -9.32
C ARG A 55 10.78 -8.12 -8.01
N VAL A 56 10.99 -9.45 -7.98
CA VAL A 56 10.81 -10.25 -6.77
C VAL A 56 11.75 -9.78 -5.66
N ALA A 57 13.02 -9.48 -5.98
CA ALA A 57 13.99 -8.99 -5.01
C ALA A 57 13.57 -7.62 -4.44
N GLN A 58 13.20 -6.68 -5.30
CA GLN A 58 12.77 -5.33 -4.92
C GLN A 58 11.52 -5.36 -4.04
N VAL A 59 10.53 -6.19 -4.40
CA VAL A 59 9.31 -6.40 -3.61
C VAL A 59 9.64 -6.98 -2.24
N LYS A 60 10.48 -8.00 -2.15
CA LYS A 60 10.87 -8.60 -0.87
C LYS A 60 11.62 -7.62 0.03
N GLN A 61 12.50 -6.80 -0.54
CA GLN A 61 13.20 -5.76 0.20
C GLN A 61 12.23 -4.73 0.78
N MET A 62 11.30 -4.23 -0.04
CA MET A 62 10.28 -3.28 0.43
C MET A 62 9.38 -3.90 1.49
N ALA A 63 8.87 -5.11 1.22
CA ALA A 63 8.01 -5.83 2.14
C ALA A 63 8.68 -5.97 3.51
N ALA A 64 9.96 -6.35 3.58
CA ALA A 64 10.69 -6.48 4.84
C ALA A 64 10.70 -5.18 5.67
N GLN A 65 10.83 -4.03 5.01
CA GLN A 65 10.76 -2.73 5.67
C GLN A 65 9.35 -2.42 6.18
N VAL A 66 8.34 -2.65 5.35
CA VAL A 66 6.92 -2.44 5.69
C VAL A 66 6.49 -3.32 6.86
N ILE A 67 6.86 -4.61 6.83
CA ILE A 67 6.60 -5.59 7.89
C ILE A 67 7.23 -5.13 9.21
N SER A 68 8.48 -4.68 9.15
CA SER A 68 9.21 -4.20 10.34
C SER A 68 8.56 -2.93 10.90
N SER A 69 8.20 -1.96 10.03
CA SER A 69 7.54 -0.71 10.42
C SER A 69 6.17 -0.94 11.05
N ASN A 70 5.41 -1.90 10.53
CA ASN A 70 4.07 -2.22 11.02
C ASN A 70 4.07 -3.23 12.18
N GLY A 71 5.23 -3.82 12.50
CA GLY A 71 5.38 -4.85 13.53
C GLY A 71 4.63 -6.13 13.20
N MET A 72 4.61 -6.49 11.92
CA MET A 72 4.07 -7.77 11.43
C MET A 72 5.11 -8.87 11.61
N ILE A 73 4.66 -10.11 11.78
CA ILE A 73 5.56 -11.24 12.06
C ILE A 73 5.41 -12.29 10.98
N LYS A 74 6.53 -12.75 10.41
CA LYS A 74 6.53 -13.83 9.42
C LYS A 74 6.07 -15.15 10.05
N ASP A 75 5.07 -15.79 9.44
CA ASP A 75 4.67 -17.15 9.80
C ASP A 75 5.39 -18.16 8.91
N ASN A 76 6.44 -18.77 9.45
CA ASN A 76 7.25 -19.74 8.72
C ASN A 76 6.50 -21.04 8.39
N ARG A 77 5.48 -21.41 9.18
CA ARG A 77 4.66 -22.61 8.92
C ARG A 77 3.76 -22.36 7.71
N LEU A 78 2.99 -21.28 7.76
CA LEU A 78 2.09 -20.90 6.67
C LEU A 78 2.85 -20.56 5.39
N THR A 79 4.05 -19.97 5.53
CA THR A 79 4.91 -19.68 4.39
C THR A 79 5.30 -20.94 3.64
N LYS A 80 5.76 -21.97 4.37
CA LYS A 80 6.13 -23.27 3.79
C LYS A 80 4.92 -24.02 3.24
N LEU A 81 3.78 -23.95 3.92
CA LEU A 81 2.55 -24.64 3.50
C LEU A 81 1.98 -24.09 2.18
N ASN A 82 2.12 -22.78 1.96
CA ASN A 82 1.57 -22.09 0.79
C ASN A 82 2.63 -21.78 -0.28
N ASN A 83 3.90 -22.04 0.00
CA ASN A 83 5.02 -21.67 -0.87
C ASN A 83 5.06 -20.17 -1.21
N ARG A 84 4.56 -19.33 -0.30
CA ARG A 84 4.42 -17.87 -0.42
C ARG A 84 4.77 -17.23 0.90
N ASP A 85 5.44 -16.09 0.91
CA ASP A 85 5.78 -15.42 2.17
C ASP A 85 4.50 -14.90 2.85
N VAL A 86 4.16 -15.45 4.03
CA VAL A 86 2.95 -15.11 4.80
C VAL A 86 3.33 -14.45 6.13
N TYR A 87 2.64 -13.36 6.46
CA TYR A 87 2.85 -12.55 7.64
C TYR A 87 1.56 -12.41 8.44
N LYS A 88 1.70 -12.32 9.77
CA LYS A 88 0.61 -12.02 10.70
C LYS A 88 0.59 -10.53 10.98
N GLY A 89 -0.53 -9.89 10.68
CA GLY A 89 -0.81 -8.51 11.05
C GLY A 89 -1.21 -8.37 12.52
N LYS A 90 -1.08 -7.15 13.05
CA LYS A 90 -1.53 -6.79 14.41
C LYS A 90 -3.06 -6.73 14.54
N ASP A 91 -3.73 -6.51 13.41
CA ASP A 91 -5.18 -6.55 13.24
C ASP A 91 -5.76 -7.98 13.28
N GLY A 92 -4.89 -9.00 13.31
CA GLY A 92 -5.28 -10.41 13.34
C GLY A 92 -5.46 -11.03 11.96
N TYR A 93 -5.28 -10.29 10.87
CA TYR A 93 -5.32 -10.85 9.51
C TYR A 93 -3.99 -11.48 9.11
N LEU A 94 -4.04 -12.34 8.08
CA LEU A 94 -2.86 -12.83 7.39
C LEU A 94 -2.62 -12.00 6.14
N TYR A 95 -1.36 -11.81 5.82
CA TYR A 95 -0.91 -11.05 4.66
C TYR A 95 0.06 -11.91 3.87
N ALA A 96 -0.34 -12.35 2.68
CA ALA A 96 0.55 -13.07 1.77
C ALA A 96 1.19 -12.09 0.79
N LEU A 97 2.50 -12.17 0.60
CA LEU A 97 3.21 -11.32 -0.34
C LEU A 97 2.90 -11.74 -1.79
N ASP A 98 2.46 -10.78 -2.59
CA ASP A 98 2.39 -10.89 -4.03
C ASP A 98 3.58 -10.14 -4.66
N THR A 99 4.53 -10.92 -5.17
CA THR A 99 5.74 -10.40 -5.80
C THR A 99 5.55 -9.97 -7.26
N GLN A 100 4.40 -10.25 -7.87
CA GLN A 100 4.10 -9.82 -9.23
C GLN A 100 3.67 -8.36 -9.26
N HIS A 101 2.73 -7.99 -8.39
CA HIS A 101 2.20 -6.64 -8.29
C HIS A 101 2.89 -5.79 -7.22
N GLY A 102 3.64 -6.41 -6.31
CA GLY A 102 4.24 -5.71 -5.18
C GLY A 102 3.19 -5.28 -4.16
N ARG A 103 2.26 -6.18 -3.85
CA ARG A 103 1.15 -5.97 -2.93
C ARG A 103 1.09 -7.09 -1.91
N PHE A 104 0.22 -6.95 -0.91
CA PHE A 104 -0.13 -8.03 -0.02
C PHE A 104 -1.57 -8.46 -0.23
N GLU A 105 -1.81 -9.75 -0.23
CA GLU A 105 -3.14 -10.31 -0.18
C GLU A 105 -3.56 -10.45 1.28
N GLN A 106 -4.59 -9.71 1.68
CA GLN A 106 -5.20 -9.86 2.98
C GLN A 106 -6.09 -11.10 2.98
N VAL A 107 -5.89 -11.95 3.98
CA VAL A 107 -6.51 -13.27 4.05
C VAL A 107 -7.04 -13.51 5.46
N HIS A 108 -8.22 -14.10 5.54
CA HIS A 108 -8.85 -14.40 6.82
C HIS A 108 -8.10 -15.55 7.54
N PRO A 109 -7.65 -15.36 8.80
CA PRO A 109 -6.71 -16.27 9.47
C PRO A 109 -7.26 -17.66 9.77
N LYS A 110 -8.59 -17.80 9.92
CA LYS A 110 -9.23 -19.08 10.29
C LYS A 110 -9.70 -19.89 9.10
N THR A 111 -10.13 -19.22 8.04
CA THR A 111 -10.73 -19.85 6.86
C THR A 111 -9.77 -19.91 5.69
N GLY A 112 -8.74 -19.07 5.68
CA GLY A 112 -7.83 -18.94 4.55
C GLY A 112 -8.42 -18.16 3.37
N LYS A 113 -9.64 -17.61 3.51
CA LYS A 113 -10.31 -16.92 2.41
C LYS A 113 -9.67 -15.57 2.12
N HIS A 114 -9.39 -15.31 0.85
CA HIS A 114 -8.97 -14.01 0.37
C HIS A 114 -10.02 -12.93 0.70
N GLN A 115 -9.57 -11.78 1.21
CA GLN A 115 -10.42 -10.64 1.59
C GLN A 115 -10.13 -9.38 0.76
N GLY A 116 -9.15 -9.44 -0.14
CA GLY A 116 -8.71 -8.33 -0.97
C GLY A 116 -7.21 -8.09 -0.88
N GLU A 117 -6.73 -7.16 -1.69
CA GLU A 117 -5.35 -6.72 -1.72
C GLU A 117 -5.17 -5.44 -0.90
N VAL A 118 -3.99 -5.31 -0.31
CA VAL A 118 -3.48 -4.05 0.23
C VAL A 118 -2.17 -3.70 -0.45
N ASP A 119 -1.93 -2.42 -0.66
CA ASP A 119 -0.65 -1.94 -1.17
C ASP A 119 0.47 -2.03 -0.12
N MET A 120 1.69 -1.65 -0.50
CA MET A 120 2.84 -1.61 0.42
C MET A 120 2.71 -0.55 1.53
N GLY A 121 1.76 0.39 1.40
CA GLY A 121 1.34 1.32 2.44
C GLY A 121 0.26 0.76 3.38
N MET A 122 -0.10 -0.53 3.25
CA MET A 122 -1.20 -1.18 3.98
C MET A 122 -2.58 -0.56 3.71
N ARG A 123 -2.77 0.10 2.56
CA ARG A 123 -4.09 0.61 2.17
C ARG A 123 -4.82 -0.38 1.28
N PRO A 124 -6.11 -0.61 1.52
CA PRO A 124 -6.90 -1.54 0.73
C PRO A 124 -7.03 -1.05 -0.71
N ILE A 125 -6.98 -2.00 -1.64
CA ILE A 125 -7.22 -1.77 -3.06
C ILE A 125 -8.68 -2.09 -3.36
N ASP A 126 -9.41 -1.12 -3.88
CA ASP A 126 -10.83 -1.30 -4.21
C ASP A 126 -11.02 -2.39 -5.28
N ASN A 127 -12.08 -3.18 -5.12
CA ASN A 127 -12.48 -4.23 -6.06
C ASN A 127 -11.42 -5.34 -6.30
N SER A 128 -10.50 -5.53 -5.36
CA SER A 128 -9.44 -6.54 -5.43
C SER A 128 -9.85 -7.93 -4.91
N ILE A 129 -11.09 -8.09 -4.43
CA ILE A 129 -11.56 -9.38 -3.90
C ILE A 129 -11.73 -10.38 -5.03
N ASP A 130 -10.83 -11.36 -5.08
CA ASP A 130 -11.00 -12.56 -5.89
C ASP A 130 -12.16 -13.43 -5.36
N LYS A 131 -13.18 -13.63 -6.20
CA LYS A 131 -14.32 -14.50 -5.90
C LYS A 131 -14.11 -15.95 -6.31
N SER A 132 -13.05 -16.25 -7.07
CA SER A 132 -12.75 -17.60 -7.54
C SER A 132 -12.10 -18.47 -6.47
N GLY A 133 -11.45 -17.84 -5.47
CA GLY A 133 -10.72 -18.53 -4.39
C GLY A 133 -9.31 -18.96 -4.79
N SER A 134 -8.81 -18.53 -5.95
CA SER A 134 -7.45 -18.83 -6.41
C SER A 134 -6.38 -18.27 -5.46
N HIS A 135 -6.74 -17.22 -4.72
CA HIS A 135 -5.87 -16.54 -3.77
C HIS A 135 -6.08 -16.94 -2.30
N ASP A 136 -6.86 -18.00 -2.06
CA ASP A 136 -7.05 -18.53 -0.71
C ASP A 136 -5.76 -19.19 -0.19
N LEU A 137 -5.46 -19.00 1.10
CA LEU A 137 -4.35 -19.67 1.78
C LEU A 137 -4.83 -20.93 2.50
N LYS A 138 -4.01 -21.97 2.43
CA LYS A 138 -4.12 -23.10 3.34
C LYS A 138 -3.68 -22.67 4.72
N VAL A 139 -4.59 -22.73 5.69
CA VAL A 139 -4.35 -22.31 7.08
C VAL A 139 -4.20 -23.47 8.07
N LYS A 140 -4.53 -24.69 7.65
CA LYS A 140 -4.43 -25.92 8.45
C LYS A 140 -3.72 -27.00 7.67
#